data_AF-Q6MQ70-F1
#
_entry.id   AF-Q6MQ70-F1
#
_cell.length_a   1.000
_cell.length_b   1.000
_cell.length_c   1.000
_cell.angle_alpha   90.00
_cell.angle_beta   90.00
_cell.angle_gamma   90.00
#
_symmetry.space_group_name_H-M   'P 1'
#
loop_
_entity.id
_entity.type
_entity.pdbx_description
1 polymer ?
#
loop_
_entity_poly.entity_id
_entity_poly.type
_entity_poly.pdbx_seq_one_letter_code
_entity_poly.pdbx_strand_id
1 'polypeptide(L)'
;MNKNAYQKYKTTSVQSASREKILLMLYEGAIKFTKLAIKAAEEKKIADRGMNIGRAFDIIMELNNTLDHKVGGDVANQLEQLYMFMMEQYTKANITGSPEPLKENLKLLNTLYDGWVQAVEKLKQETNNSPDKKAG
;
A
#
# COMPACT_ATOMS: atom_id res chain seq x y z
N MET A 1 -16.37 23.75 11.37
CA MET A 1 -15.67 22.47 11.56
C MET A 1 -15.88 21.58 10.34
N ASN A 2 -14.82 20.92 9.89
CA ASN A 2 -14.47 20.67 8.49
C ASN A 2 -15.28 19.51 7.83
N LYS A 3 -16.47 19.80 7.28
CA LYS A 3 -17.29 18.87 6.46
C LYS A 3 -16.84 18.76 4.98
N ASN A 4 -15.81 19.51 4.58
CA ASN A 4 -15.46 19.70 3.16
C ASN A 4 -14.41 18.73 2.62
N ALA A 5 -13.65 18.03 3.46
CA ALA A 5 -12.71 17.01 3.00
C ALA A 5 -13.43 15.79 2.42
N TYR A 6 -14.52 15.34 3.08
CA TYR A 6 -15.31 14.18 2.66
C TYR A 6 -16.05 14.39 1.32
N GLN A 7 -16.54 15.61 1.06
CA GLN A 7 -17.31 15.90 -0.16
C GLN A 7 -16.46 15.93 -1.43
N LYS A 8 -15.17 16.30 -1.35
CA LYS A 8 -14.26 16.29 -2.51
C LYS A 8 -13.94 14.88 -3.02
N TYR A 9 -14.03 13.85 -2.17
CA TYR A 9 -13.88 12.45 -2.60
C TYR A 9 -15.07 11.98 -3.47
N LYS A 10 -16.26 12.54 -3.26
CA LYS A 10 -17.52 12.05 -3.87
C LYS A 10 -17.60 12.28 -5.39
N THR A 11 -16.97 13.33 -5.92
CA THR A 11 -17.11 13.72 -7.35
C THR A 11 -16.30 12.87 -8.32
N THR A 12 -15.44 11.97 -7.83
CA THR A 12 -14.48 11.23 -8.67
C THR A 12 -14.87 9.76 -8.91
N SER A 13 -16.04 9.32 -8.45
CA SER A 13 -16.32 7.89 -8.20
C SER A 13 -16.83 7.05 -9.38
N VAL A 14 -17.04 7.60 -10.59
CA VAL A 14 -17.86 6.92 -11.61
C VAL A 14 -17.08 6.28 -12.77
N GLN A 15 -15.77 6.47 -12.92
CA GLN A 15 -15.02 5.87 -14.05
C GLN A 15 -13.66 5.30 -13.65
N SER A 16 -13.61 4.01 -13.34
CA SER A 16 -12.44 3.12 -13.43
C SER A 16 -12.79 1.78 -12.77
N ALA A 17 -12.01 0.73 -13.00
CA ALA A 17 -11.77 -0.22 -11.92
C ALA A 17 -11.27 0.63 -10.74
N SER A 18 -12.11 0.81 -9.72
CA SER A 18 -12.06 1.96 -8.82
C SER A 18 -10.68 2.06 -8.16
N ARG A 19 -10.09 3.25 -8.03
CA ARG A 19 -8.68 3.47 -7.60
C ARG A 19 -8.28 2.66 -6.37
N GLU A 20 -9.24 2.38 -5.50
CA GLU A 20 -9.13 1.50 -4.34
C GLU A 20 -8.66 0.09 -4.70
N LYS A 21 -9.17 -0.49 -5.80
CA LYS A 21 -8.74 -1.79 -6.31
C LYS A 21 -7.28 -1.75 -6.77
N ILE A 22 -6.86 -0.68 -7.44
CA ILE A 22 -5.45 -0.53 -7.86
C ILE A 22 -4.54 -0.45 -6.63
N LEU A 23 -4.94 0.34 -5.62
CA LEU A 23 -4.22 0.42 -4.35
C LEU A 23 -4.05 -0.96 -3.70
N LEU A 24 -5.14 -1.72 -3.56
CA LEU A 24 -5.08 -3.06 -2.97
C LEU A 24 -4.20 -4.01 -3.79
N MET A 25 -4.29 -3.96 -5.13
CA MET A 25 -3.44 -4.77 -6.01
C MET A 25 -1.94 -4.41 -5.90
N LEU A 26 -1.60 -3.14 -5.69
CA LEU A 26 -0.21 -2.73 -5.44
C LEU A 26 0.30 -3.36 -4.13
N TYR A 27 -0.46 -3.26 -3.04
CA TYR A 27 -0.08 -3.92 -1.78
C TYR A 27 0.05 -5.43 -1.91
N GLU A 28 -0.89 -6.10 -2.60
CA GLU A 28 -0.80 -7.54 -2.89
C GLU A 28 0.47 -7.87 -3.66
N GLY A 29 0.82 -7.06 -4.66
CA GLY A 29 2.05 -7.17 -5.43
C GLY A 29 3.30 -7.04 -4.55
N ALA A 30 3.37 -5.99 -3.72
CA ALA A 30 4.47 -5.79 -2.79
C ALA A 30 4.61 -6.95 -1.81
N ILE A 31 3.51 -7.40 -1.19
CA ILE A 31 3.48 -8.56 -0.29
C ILE A 31 3.99 -9.82 -0.98
N LYS A 32 3.53 -10.09 -2.21
CA LYS A 32 3.96 -11.24 -3.00
C LYS A 32 5.46 -11.20 -3.26
N PHE A 33 5.99 -10.08 -3.76
CA PHE A 33 7.40 -9.97 -4.06
C PHE A 33 8.28 -10.02 -2.82
N THR A 34 7.83 -9.45 -1.69
CA THR A 34 8.53 -9.56 -0.41
C THR A 34 8.58 -11.01 0.09
N LYS A 35 7.49 -11.78 -0.02
CA LYS A 35 7.49 -13.22 0.31
C LYS A 35 8.46 -14.01 -0.57
N LEU A 36 8.50 -13.72 -1.88
CA LEU A 36 9.44 -14.35 -2.81
C LEU A 36 10.90 -13.98 -2.48
N ALA A 37 11.15 -12.72 -2.13
CA ALA A 37 12.47 -12.26 -1.70
C ALA A 37 12.94 -12.94 -0.41
N ILE A 38 12.05 -13.12 0.58
CA ILE A 38 12.34 -13.86 1.83
C ILE A 38 12.76 -15.29 1.50
N LYS A 39 11.97 -16.00 0.70
CA LYS A 39 12.28 -17.37 0.29
C LYS A 39 13.62 -17.46 -0.44
N ALA A 40 13.88 -16.55 -1.38
CA ALA A 40 15.14 -16.51 -2.10
C ALA A 40 16.34 -16.20 -1.20
N ALA A 41 16.17 -15.34 -0.18
CA ALA A 41 17.21 -15.05 0.81
C ALA A 41 17.53 -16.29 1.68
N GLU A 42 16.50 -16.99 2.16
CA GLU A 42 16.64 -18.22 2.96
C GLU A 42 17.31 -19.35 2.15
N GLU A 43 16.97 -19.46 0.86
CA GLU A 43 17.57 -20.42 -0.07
C GLU A 43 18.93 -19.95 -0.66
N LYS A 44 19.44 -18.78 -0.25
CA LYS A 44 20.69 -18.17 -0.74
C LYS A 44 20.72 -17.94 -2.27
N LYS A 45 19.56 -17.74 -2.91
CA LYS A 45 19.42 -17.40 -4.34
C LYS A 45 19.56 -15.89 -4.54
N ILE A 46 20.79 -15.43 -4.74
CA ILE A 46 21.12 -13.99 -4.76
C ILE A 46 20.41 -13.23 -5.89
N ALA A 47 20.41 -13.74 -7.12
CA ALA A 47 19.78 -13.08 -8.26
C ALA A 47 18.26 -12.94 -8.07
N ASP A 48 17.59 -14.03 -7.67
CA ASP A 48 16.16 -14.04 -7.40
C ASP A 48 15.80 -13.11 -6.23
N ARG A 49 16.62 -13.09 -5.18
CA ARG A 49 16.45 -12.16 -4.05
C ARG A 49 16.48 -10.72 -4.55
N GLY A 50 17.53 -10.32 -5.27
CA GLY A 50 17.67 -8.96 -5.79
C GLY A 50 16.51 -8.55 -6.70
N MET A 51 16.11 -9.44 -7.61
CA MET A 51 14.98 -9.20 -8.52
C MET A 51 13.65 -8.99 -7.79
N ASN A 52 13.34 -9.83 -6.79
CA ASN A 52 12.10 -9.71 -6.03
C ASN A 52 12.13 -8.52 -5.07
N ILE A 53 13.27 -8.20 -4.46
CA ILE A 53 13.43 -6.97 -3.67
C ILE A 53 13.19 -5.74 -4.54
N GLY A 54 13.79 -5.67 -5.73
CA GLY A 54 13.62 -4.53 -6.64
C GLY A 54 12.15 -4.30 -6.99
N ARG A 55 11.41 -5.37 -7.35
CA ARG A 55 9.98 -5.26 -7.65
C ARG A 55 9.12 -4.80 -6.47
N ALA A 56 9.42 -5.27 -5.25
CA ALA A 56 8.72 -4.82 -4.05
C ALA A 56 9.05 -3.35 -3.74
N PHE A 57 10.32 -2.97 -3.91
CA PHE A 57 10.81 -1.60 -3.73
C PHE A 57 10.12 -0.63 -4.69
N ASP A 58 10.06 -0.95 -5.98
CA ASP A 58 9.44 -0.10 -7.01
C ASP A 58 7.97 0.20 -6.69
N ILE A 59 7.23 -0.79 -6.20
CA ILE A 59 5.84 -0.61 -5.77
C ILE A 59 5.74 0.33 -4.57
N ILE A 60 6.60 0.17 -3.55
CA ILE A 60 6.60 1.06 -2.39
C ILE A 60 6.98 2.48 -2.78
N MET A 61 7.95 2.63 -3.67
CA MET A 61 8.36 3.93 -4.20
C MET A 61 7.20 4.61 -4.95
N GLU A 62 6.45 3.87 -5.76
CA GLU A 62 5.27 4.40 -6.45
C GLU A 62 4.15 4.79 -5.47
N LEU A 63 3.88 3.96 -4.46
CA LEU A 63 2.94 4.31 -3.39
C LEU A 63 3.36 5.58 -2.65
N ASN A 64 4.65 5.79 -2.45
CA ASN A 64 5.19 7.01 -1.83
C ASN A 64 5.01 8.23 -2.73
N ASN A 65 5.36 8.10 -4.02
CA ASN A 65 5.28 9.19 -4.99
C ASN A 65 3.83 9.64 -5.27
N THR A 66 2.85 8.79 -4.99
CA THR A 66 1.43 9.06 -5.21
C THR A 66 0.71 9.61 -3.99
N LEU A 67 1.41 9.83 -2.87
CA LEU A 67 0.83 10.46 -1.67
C LEU A 67 0.42 11.90 -1.95
N ASP A 68 -0.84 12.23 -1.65
CA ASP A 68 -1.33 13.60 -1.65
C ASP A 68 -1.22 14.20 -0.25
N HIS A 69 -0.13 14.93 0.02
CA HIS A 69 0.09 15.57 1.32
C HIS A 69 -0.88 16.74 1.59
N LYS A 70 -1.50 17.32 0.57
CA LYS A 70 -2.48 18.40 0.74
C LYS A 70 -3.81 17.86 1.25
N VAL A 71 -4.23 16.72 0.73
CA VAL A 71 -5.50 16.08 1.12
C VAL A 71 -5.31 15.13 2.31
N GLY A 72 -4.24 14.35 2.31
CA GLY A 72 -3.96 13.32 3.31
C GLY A 72 -3.37 13.85 4.62
N GLY A 73 -2.73 15.03 4.61
CA GLY A 73 -2.18 15.66 5.81
C GLY A 73 -1.29 14.72 6.63
N ASP A 74 -1.58 14.59 7.92
CA ASP A 74 -0.79 13.76 8.85
C ASP A 74 -0.73 12.29 8.44
N VAL A 75 -1.78 11.75 7.83
CA VAL A 75 -1.81 10.35 7.37
C VAL A 75 -0.81 10.15 6.22
N ALA A 76 -0.76 11.09 5.27
CA ALA A 76 0.21 11.04 4.19
C ALA A 76 1.65 11.11 4.73
N ASN A 77 1.92 11.98 5.69
CA ASN A 77 3.24 12.10 6.32
C ASN A 77 3.66 10.84 7.09
N GLN A 78 2.71 10.16 7.74
CA GLN A 78 2.98 8.89 8.44
C GLN A 78 3.24 7.75 7.46
N LEU A 79 2.47 7.69 6.36
CA LEU A 79 2.68 6.70 5.30
C LEU A 79 4.04 6.91 4.62
N GLU A 80 4.42 8.15 4.33
CA GLU A 80 5.73 8.48 3.75
C GLU A 80 6.86 7.94 4.63
N GLN A 81 6.83 8.21 5.94
CA GLN A 81 7.83 7.70 6.88
C GLN A 81 7.91 6.16 6.89
N LEU A 82 6.75 5.48 6.85
CA LEU A 82 6.71 4.02 6.78
C LEU A 82 7.27 3.49 5.46
N TYR A 83 6.96 4.12 4.34
CA TYR A 83 7.46 3.70 3.03
C TYR A 83 8.97 3.95 2.89
N MET A 84 9.47 5.07 3.39
CA MET A 84 10.91 5.34 3.47
C MET A 84 11.62 4.27 4.30
N PHE A 85 11.10 3.96 5.49
CA PHE A 85 11.62 2.87 6.31
C PHE A 85 11.61 1.52 5.56
N MET A 86 10.53 1.18 4.87
CA MET A 86 10.48 -0.06 4.08
C MET A 86 11.54 -0.10 2.98
N MET A 87 11.75 1.01 2.27
CA MET A 87 12.79 1.14 1.24
C MET A 87 14.21 0.95 1.81
N GLU A 88 14.49 1.51 3.00
CA GLU A 88 15.73 1.27 3.73
C GLU A 88 15.92 -0.21 4.10
N GLN A 89 14.87 -0.86 4.58
CA GLN A 89 14.89 -2.28 4.96
C GLN A 89 15.10 -3.20 3.74
N TYR A 90 14.50 -2.89 2.59
CA TYR A 90 14.78 -3.59 1.34
C TYR A 90 16.25 -3.46 0.93
N THR A 91 16.80 -2.24 1.01
CA THR A 91 18.21 -1.96 0.73
C THR A 91 19.12 -2.76 1.66
N LYS A 92 18.83 -2.74 2.97
CA LYS A 92 19.55 -3.50 3.99
C LYS A 92 19.53 -5.00 3.73
N ALA A 93 18.37 -5.58 3.44
CA ALA A 93 18.24 -7.00 3.10
C ALA A 93 19.01 -7.35 1.82
N ASN A 94 19.04 -6.46 0.83
CA ASN A 94 19.76 -6.71 -0.41
C ASN A 94 21.28 -6.75 -0.19
N ILE A 95 21.81 -5.79 0.59
CA ILE A 95 23.24 -5.70 0.93
C ILE A 95 23.68 -6.86 1.81
N THR A 96 22.95 -7.12 2.89
CA THR A 96 23.33 -8.13 3.90
C THR A 96 22.97 -9.56 3.48
N GLY A 97 21.99 -9.70 2.59
CA GLY A 97 21.38 -10.98 2.25
C GLY A 97 20.51 -11.61 3.34
N SER A 98 20.28 -10.90 4.44
CA SER A 98 19.47 -11.36 5.57
C SER A 98 17.97 -11.25 5.26
N PRO A 99 17.16 -12.28 5.58
CA PRO A 99 15.71 -12.23 5.40
C PRO A 99 14.99 -11.40 6.48
N GLU A 100 15.62 -11.09 7.60
CA GLU A 100 14.99 -10.42 8.74
C GLU A 100 14.40 -9.04 8.40
N PRO A 101 15.09 -8.12 7.68
CA PRO A 101 14.49 -6.85 7.28
C PRO A 101 13.28 -7.03 6.36
N LEU A 102 13.28 -8.04 5.49
CA LEU A 102 12.15 -8.35 4.60
C LEU A 102 10.94 -8.86 5.39
N LYS A 103 11.17 -9.68 6.42
CA LYS A 103 10.11 -10.17 7.32
C LYS A 103 9.45 -9.01 8.07
N GLU A 104 10.22 -8.00 8.45
CA GLU A 104 9.67 -6.79 9.08
C GLU A 104 8.82 -5.97 8.10
N ASN A 105 9.31 -5.75 6.88
CA ASN A 105 8.52 -5.11 5.83
C ASN A 105 7.23 -5.88 5.53
N LEU A 106 7.29 -7.22 5.52
CA LEU A 106 6.12 -8.04 5.28
C LEU A 106 5.04 -7.83 6.35
N LYS A 107 5.40 -7.73 7.63
CA LYS A 107 4.42 -7.44 8.70
C LYS A 107 3.76 -6.09 8.48
N LEU A 108 4.55 -5.04 8.25
CA LEU A 108 4.03 -3.69 8.02
C LEU A 108 3.11 -3.63 6.79
N LEU A 109 3.51 -4.28 5.70
CA LEU A 109 2.71 -4.41 4.48
C LEU A 109 1.35 -5.07 4.74
N ASN A 110 1.30 -6.18 5.49
CA ASN A 110 0.04 -6.84 5.82
C ASN A 110 -0.84 -5.95 6.70
N THR A 111 -0.27 -5.30 7.72
CA THR A 111 -1.02 -4.36 8.58
C THR A 111 -1.65 -3.22 7.78
N LEU A 112 -0.89 -2.62 6.86
CA LEU A 112 -1.40 -1.56 5.99
C LEU A 112 -2.47 -2.09 5.03
N TYR A 113 -2.24 -3.25 4.40
CA TYR A 113 -3.20 -3.87 3.49
C TYR A 113 -4.55 -4.12 4.18
N ASP A 114 -4.53 -4.72 5.37
CA ASP A 114 -5.74 -4.99 6.14
C ASP A 114 -6.48 -3.69 6.50
N GLY A 115 -5.74 -2.64 6.86
CA GLY A 115 -6.29 -1.31 7.09
C GLY A 115 -6.97 -0.71 5.85
N TRP A 116 -6.35 -0.85 4.68
CA TRP A 116 -6.93 -0.38 3.42
C TRP A 116 -8.15 -1.18 2.99
N VAL A 117 -8.15 -2.50 3.16
CA VAL A 117 -9.32 -3.35 2.89
C VAL A 117 -10.52 -2.85 3.70
N GLN A 118 -10.35 -2.65 5.01
CA GLN A 118 -11.40 -2.13 5.88
C GLN A 118 -11.88 -0.73 5.47
N ALA A 119 -10.96 0.18 5.12
CA ALA A 119 -11.31 1.51 4.66
C ALA A 119 -12.15 1.48 3.37
N VAL A 120 -11.76 0.64 2.41
CA VAL A 120 -12.47 0.47 1.13
C VAL A 120 -13.85 -0.15 1.32
N GLU A 121 -13.98 -1.14 2.22
CA GLU A 121 -15.28 -1.72 2.58
C GLU A 121 -16.22 -0.70 3.19
N LYS A 122 -15.72 0.10 4.14
CA LYS A 122 -16.50 1.17 4.79
C LYS A 122 -16.99 2.20 3.77
N LEU A 123 -16.12 2.63 2.84
CA LEU A 123 -16.48 3.55 1.75
C LEU A 123 -17.61 2.98 0.87
N LYS A 124 -17.56 1.68 0.53
CA LYS A 124 -18.63 1.02 -0.23
C LYS A 124 -19.97 1.00 0.52
N GLN A 125 -19.94 0.73 1.83
CA GLN A 125 -21.15 0.74 2.67
C GLN A 125 -21.79 2.12 2.76
N GLU A 126 -20.99 3.17 2.95
CA GLU A 126 -21.46 4.57 2.99
C GLU A 126 -22.07 5.01 1.65
N THR A 127 -21.48 4.57 0.54
CA THR A 127 -21.99 4.85 -0.81
C THR A 127 -23.34 4.17 -1.08
N ASN A 128 -23.52 2.93 -0.61
CA ASN A 128 -24.76 2.17 -0.79
C ASN A 128 -25.91 2.63 0.12
N ASN A 129 -25.60 3.22 1.28
CA ASN A 129 -26.59 3.71 2.24
C ASN A 129 -27.02 5.17 2.01
N SER A 130 -26.54 5.84 0.95
CA SER A 130 -26.92 7.23 0.64
C SER A 130 -28.41 7.32 0.23
N PRO A 131 -29.20 8.26 0.80
CA PRO A 131 -30.64 8.36 0.58
C PRO A 131 -31.07 8.57 -0.88
N ASP A 132 -30.18 9.08 -1.74
CA ASP A 132 -30.45 9.27 -3.19
C ASP A 132 -30.68 7.96 -3.97
N LYS A 133 -30.32 6.79 -3.42
CA LYS A 133 -30.57 5.47 -4.05
C LYS A 133 -31.75 4.68 -3.47
N LYS A 134 -32.41 5.18 -2.41
CA LYS A 134 -33.61 4.54 -1.84
C LYS A 134 -34.93 4.99 -2.48
N ALA A 135 -34.87 5.93 -3.43
CA ALA A 135 -35.99 6.35 -4.26
C ALA A 135 -35.76 5.86 -5.70
N GLY A 136 -35.99 4.57 -5.92
CA GLY A 136 -35.95 3.92 -7.23
C GLY A 136 -36.70 2.61 -7.18
#